data_AF-A0A2N3AL71-F1
#
_entry.id   AF-A0A2N3AL71-F1
#
_cell.length_a   1.000
_cell.length_b   1.000
_cell.length_c   1.000
_cell.angle_alpha   90.00
_cell.angle_beta   90.00
_cell.angle_gamma   90.00
#
_symmetry.space_group_name_H-M   'P 1'
#
loop_
_entity.id
_entity.type
_entity.pdbx_description
1 polymer ?
#
loop_
_entity_poly.entity_id
_entity_poly.type
_entity_poly.pdbx_seq_one_letter_code
_entity_poly.pdbx_strand_id
1 'polypeptide(L)'
;MVNCKNTLKIISFDVDGTLVDLEYNDLVWFKEIPELVAQKKKISFERSLKFVYEEYAKLGEHNLNWYDINYLILIIGSPILV
;
A
#
# COMPACT_ATOMS: atom_id res chain seq x y z
N MET A 1 -41.07 4.69 4.04
CA MET A 1 -39.71 5.23 4.31
C MET A 1 -39.10 4.41 5.42
N VAL A 2 -37.97 3.74 5.17
CA VAL A 2 -37.23 2.99 6.20
C VAL A 2 -36.43 3.99 7.03
N ASN A 3 -36.60 3.95 8.36
CA ASN A 3 -35.87 4.79 9.30
C ASN A 3 -34.52 4.14 9.64
N CYS A 4 -33.44 4.59 9.02
CA CYS A 4 -32.09 4.01 9.15
C CYS A 4 -31.31 4.51 10.38
N LYS A 5 -31.91 5.28 11.30
CA LYS A 5 -31.19 5.92 12.42
C LYS A 5 -30.61 4.95 13.45
N ASN A 6 -31.02 3.68 13.49
CA ASN A 6 -30.61 2.72 14.52
C ASN A 6 -29.71 1.56 14.02
N THR A 7 -29.23 1.58 12.77
CA THR A 7 -28.47 0.44 12.19
C THR A 7 -27.07 0.80 11.69
N LEU A 8 -26.68 2.07 11.69
CA LEU A 8 -25.34 2.48 11.26
C LEU A 8 -24.34 2.23 12.40
N LYS A 9 -23.54 1.16 12.29
CA LYS A 9 -22.57 0.76 13.33
C LYS A 9 -21.18 1.37 13.19
N ILE A 10 -20.72 1.58 11.95
CA ILE A 10 -19.38 2.10 11.64
C ILE A 10 -19.48 3.03 10.44
N ILE A 11 -18.78 4.16 10.53
CA ILE A 11 -18.51 5.06 9.41
C ILE A 11 -17.00 5.07 9.23
N SER A 12 -16.52 4.79 8.02
CA SER A 12 -15.11 4.90 7.65
C SER A 12 -14.92 6.12 6.78
N PHE A 13 -13.98 6.98 7.15
CA PHE A 13 -13.58 8.14 6.35
C PHE A 13 -12.21 7.89 5.76
N ASP A 14 -12.05 8.27 4.50
CA ASP A 14 -10.75 8.39 3.88
C ASP A 14 -10.04 9.62 4.48
N VAL A 15 -8.76 9.46 4.79
CA VAL A 15 -7.98 10.48 5.53
C VAL A 15 -7.17 11.33 4.56
N ASP A 16 -6.74 10.74 3.43
CA ASP A 16 -5.86 11.34 2.44
C ASP A 16 -6.55 12.51 1.72
N GLY A 17 -5.89 13.67 1.72
CA GLY A 17 -6.45 14.89 1.11
C GLY A 17 -7.64 15.51 1.85
N THR A 18 -8.05 14.95 3.00
CA THR A 18 -9.12 15.50 3.86
C THR A 18 -8.61 15.92 5.23
N LEU A 19 -7.85 15.05 5.92
CA LEU A 19 -7.30 15.29 7.25
C LEU A 19 -5.77 15.28 7.28
N VAL A 20 -5.13 14.62 6.31
CA VAL A 20 -3.67 14.61 6.14
C VAL A 20 -3.29 14.98 4.71
N ASP A 21 -2.10 15.57 4.57
CA ASP A 21 -1.52 15.87 3.25
C ASP A 21 -1.20 14.56 2.51
N LEU A 22 -1.29 14.61 1.18
CA LEU A 22 -0.97 13.51 0.28
C LEU A 22 0.49 13.05 0.42
N GLU A 23 1.36 13.90 0.98
CA GLU A 23 2.75 13.56 1.31
C GLU A 23 2.86 12.31 2.19
N TYR A 24 1.89 12.04 3.07
CA TYR A 24 1.94 10.83 3.92
C TYR A 24 1.75 9.54 3.10
N ASN A 25 0.87 9.60 2.11
CA ASN A 25 0.67 8.51 1.17
C ASN A 25 1.95 8.24 0.38
N ASP A 26 2.60 9.30 -0.12
CA ASP A 26 3.84 9.16 -0.88
C ASP A 26 4.98 8.56 -0.03
N LEU A 27 5.08 8.94 1.25
CA LEU A 27 6.04 8.36 2.18
C LEU A 27 5.86 6.84 2.33
N VAL A 28 4.63 6.36 2.50
CA VAL A 28 4.39 4.92 2.67
C VAL A 28 4.67 4.17 1.37
N TRP A 29 4.04 4.59 0.26
CA TRP A 29 4.01 3.82 -0.98
C TRP A 29 5.29 3.91 -1.80
N PHE A 30 5.99 5.05 -1.78
CA PHE A 30 7.16 5.31 -2.61
C PHE A 30 8.47 5.41 -1.83
N LYS A 31 8.44 5.35 -0.49
CA LYS A 31 9.66 5.36 0.32
C LYS A 31 9.74 4.16 1.28
N GLU A 32 8.88 4.09 2.30
CA GLU A 32 9.01 3.10 3.38
C GLU A 32 8.88 1.65 2.88
N ILE A 33 7.87 1.34 2.06
CA ILE A 33 7.73 -0.01 1.48
C ILE A 33 8.94 -0.36 0.59
N PRO A 34 9.36 0.49 -0.38
CA PRO A 34 10.58 0.26 -1.14
C PRO A 34 11.86 0.12 -0.30
N GLU A 35 12.04 0.89 0.78
CA GLU A 35 13.19 0.76 1.68
C GLU A 35 13.23 -0.61 2.36
N LEU A 36 12.09 -1.08 2.88
CA LEU A 36 11.98 -2.41 3.50
C LEU A 36 12.26 -3.54 2.50
N VAL A 37 11.75 -3.43 1.27
CA VAL A 37 12.02 -4.40 0.20
C VAL A 37 13.49 -4.37 -0.21
N ALA A 38 14.11 -3.18 -0.26
CA ALA A 38 15.53 -3.02 -0.59
C ALA A 38 16.42 -3.74 0.43
N GLN A 39 16.14 -3.55 1.72
CA GLN A 39 16.84 -4.21 2.82
C GLN A 39 16.68 -5.73 2.74
N LYS A 40 15.45 -6.22 2.55
CA LYS A 40 15.14 -7.65 2.54
C LYS A 40 15.75 -8.39 1.34
N LYS A 41 15.79 -7.75 0.17
CA LYS A 41 16.41 -8.31 -1.05
C LYS A 41 17.89 -7.95 -1.24
N LYS A 42 18.46 -7.08 -0.39
CA LYS A 42 19.83 -6.56 -0.50
C LYS A 42 20.12 -5.90 -1.85
N ILE A 43 19.19 -5.06 -2.31
CA ILE A 43 19.32 -4.27 -3.55
C ILE A 43 19.35 -2.77 -3.22
N SER A 44 19.73 -1.92 -4.18
CA SER A 44 19.64 -0.48 -4.00
C SER A 44 18.20 -0.02 -3.86
N PHE A 45 17.99 1.09 -3.16
CA PHE A 45 16.66 1.72 -3.04
C PHE A 45 16.05 2.02 -4.42
N GLU A 46 16.82 2.57 -5.35
CA GLU A 46 16.35 2.87 -6.71
C GLU A 46 15.83 1.62 -7.44
N ARG A 47 16.57 0.50 -7.33
CA ARG A 47 16.14 -0.77 -7.93
C ARG A 47 14.90 -1.33 -7.23
N SER A 48 14.82 -1.17 -5.91
CA SER A 48 13.65 -1.58 -5.13
C SER A 48 12.41 -0.78 -5.46
N LEU A 49 12.53 0.54 -5.58
CA LEU A 49 11.45 1.45 -5.94
C LEU A 49 10.85 1.07 -7.30
N LYS A 50 11.71 0.87 -8.30
CA LYS A 50 11.28 0.42 -9.62
C LYS A 50 10.56 -0.94 -9.55
N PHE A 51 11.14 -1.91 -8.85
CA PHE A 51 10.57 -3.24 -8.70
C PHE A 51 9.21 -3.22 -8.02
N VAL A 52 9.09 -2.52 -6.89
CA VAL A 52 7.84 -2.38 -6.13
C VAL A 52 6.76 -1.71 -6.98
N TYR A 53 7.11 -0.66 -7.73
CA TYR A 53 6.18 0.01 -8.64
C TYR A 53 5.67 -0.92 -9.76
N GLU A 54 6.54 -1.75 -10.33
CA GLU A 54 6.14 -2.76 -11.31
C GLU A 54 5.18 -3.79 -10.72
N GLU A 55 5.39 -4.20 -9.46
CA GLU A 55 4.48 -5.13 -8.78
C GLU A 55 3.12 -4.50 -8.45
N TYR A 56 3.08 -3.22 -8.06
CA TYR A 56 1.84 -2.46 -7.91
C TYR A 56 1.05 -2.44 -9.23
N ALA A 57 1.73 -2.17 -10.35
CA ALA A 57 1.12 -2.13 -11.67
C ALA A 57 0.57 -3.51 -12.10
N LYS A 58 1.25 -4.60 -11.75
CA LYS A 58 0.79 -5.97 -12.04
C LYS A 58 -0.42 -6.38 -11.22
N LEU A 59 -0.46 -6.01 -9.93
CA LEU A 59 -1.60 -6.29 -9.05
C LEU A 59 -2.85 -5.52 -9.50
N GLY A 60 -2.66 -4.26 -9.86
CA GLY A 60 -3.72 -3.35 -10.30
C GLY A 60 -4.57 -2.80 -9.14
N GLU A 61 -5.00 -1.55 -9.26
CA GLU A 61 -5.75 -0.80 -8.24
C GLU A 61 -7.13 -1.41 -7.87
N HIS A 62 -7.66 -2.31 -8.70
CA HIS A 62 -8.92 -3.01 -8.42
C HIS A 62 -8.73 -4.28 -7.57
N ASN A 63 -7.48 -4.66 -7.28
CA ASN A 63 -7.17 -5.81 -6.45
C ASN A 63 -7.02 -5.37 -4.99
N LEU A 64 -7.76 -5.98 -4.06
CA LEU A 64 -7.67 -5.65 -2.64
C LEU A 64 -6.26 -5.85 -2.07
N ASN A 65 -5.49 -6.80 -2.61
CA ASN A 65 -4.11 -7.05 -2.19
C ASN A 65 -3.16 -5.90 -2.56
N TRP A 66 -3.58 -5.01 -3.47
CA TRP A 66 -2.85 -3.78 -3.78
C TRP A 66 -2.80 -2.82 -2.57
N TYR A 67 -3.84 -2.85 -1.72
CA TYR A 67 -3.95 -2.00 -0.53
C TYR A 67 -3.43 -2.68 0.75
N ASP A 68 -3.07 -3.97 0.69
CA ASP A 68 -2.59 -4.72 1.85
C ASP A 68 -1.07 -4.62 1.99
N ILE A 69 -0.63 -3.70 2.86
CA ILE A 69 0.79 -3.48 3.16
C ILE A 69 1.50 -4.77 3.61
N ASN A 70 0.82 -5.66 4.34
CA ASN A 70 1.44 -6.92 4.79
C ASN A 70 1.63 -7.86 3.60
N TYR A 71 0.64 -7.96 2.72
CA TYR A 71 0.76 -8.72 1.48
C TYR A 71 1.97 -8.23 0.68
N LEU A 72 2.10 -6.91 0.50
CA LEU A 72 3.18 -6.29 -0.25
C LEU A 72 4.55 -6.60 0.38
N ILE A 73 4.76 -6.29 1.67
CA ILE A 73 6.07 -6.51 2.33
C ILE A 73 6.43 -8.01 2.40
N LEU A 74 5.44 -8.88 2.61
CA LEU A 74 5.67 -10.31 2.75
C LEU A 74 6.01 -10.96 1.39
N ILE A 75 5.15 -10.75 0.40
CA ILE A 75 5.23 -11.40 -0.91
C ILE A 75 6.27 -10.73 -1.79
N ILE A 76 6.15 -9.41 -2.03
CA ILE A 76 7.08 -8.66 -2.89
C ILE A 76 8.48 -8.66 -2.27
N GLY A 77 8.56 -8.45 -0.95
CA GLY A 77 9.82 -8.53 -0.21
C GLY A 77 10.39 -9.95 -0.07
N SER A 78 9.67 -11.00 -0.47
CA SER A 78 10.19 -12.37 -0.41
C SER A 78 11.38 -12.57 -1.35
N PRO A 79 12.43 -13.29 -0.93
CA PRO A 79 13.55 -13.64 -1.82
C PRO A 79 13.14 -14.61 -2.95
N ILE A 80 11.95 -15.24 -2.87
CA ILE A 80 11.49 -16.25 -3.84
C ILE A 80 11.09 -15.63 -5.19
N LEU A 81 10.71 -14.35 -5.22
CA LEU A 81 10.29 -13.66 -6.45
C LEU A 81 11.45 -13.00 -7.24
N VAL A 82 12.70 -13.47 -7.05
CA VAL A 82 13.89 -12.92 -7.74
C VAL A 82 14.63 -14.01 -8.50
#